data_AF-A0A8S4SMM9-F1
#
_entry.id   AF-A0A8S4SMM9-F1
#
_cell.length_a   1.000
_cell.length_b   1.000
_cell.length_c   1.000
_cell.angle_alpha   90.00
_cell.angle_beta   90.00
_cell.angle_gamma   90.00
#
_symmetry.space_group_name_H-M   'P 1'
#
loop_
_entity.id
_entity.type
_entity.pdbx_description
1 polymer ?
#
loop_
_entity_poly.entity_id
_entity_poly.type
_entity_poly.pdbx_seq_one_letter_code
_entity_poly.pdbx_strand_id
1 'polypeptide(L)'
;MLGVSLRYHIRNEEIRRRTKVNDIAQRVAKLKWQWAGHIAGRTDGRWGFKVLEWQSCTGKRSFGRLPTRWTDDIKRVAGSRWK
;
A
#
# COMPACT_ATOMS: atom_id res chain seq x y z
N MET A 1 -15.85 -14.29 -22.02
CA MET A 1 -16.24 -14.82 -20.69
C MET A 1 -16.02 -16.33 -20.65
N LEU A 2 -15.70 -16.92 -19.49
CA LEU A 2 -15.27 -18.32 -19.35
C LEU A 2 -16.34 -19.41 -19.64
N GLY A 3 -17.55 -19.04 -20.06
CA GLY A 3 -18.61 -20.01 -20.40
C GLY A 3 -19.03 -20.93 -19.25
N VAL A 4 -18.90 -20.47 -18.00
CA VAL A 4 -19.08 -21.31 -16.81
C VAL A 4 -20.53 -21.25 -16.34
N SER A 5 -21.18 -22.41 -16.23
CA SER A 5 -22.50 -22.60 -15.61
C SER A 5 -22.38 -23.03 -14.14
N LEU A 6 -23.35 -22.62 -13.31
CA LEU A 6 -23.46 -23.03 -11.90
C LEU A 6 -23.52 -24.56 -11.73
N ARG A 7 -24.03 -25.29 -12.73
CA ARG A 7 -24.12 -26.76 -12.73
C ARG A 7 -22.77 -27.46 -12.62
N TYR A 8 -21.68 -26.82 -13.03
CA TYR A 8 -20.35 -27.42 -12.99
C TYR A 8 -19.71 -27.37 -11.59
N HIS A 9 -20.36 -26.71 -10.61
CA HIS A 9 -19.88 -26.58 -9.23
C HIS A 9 -18.37 -26.24 -9.13
N ILE A 10 -17.89 -25.39 -10.05
CA ILE A 10 -16.46 -25.04 -10.11
C ILE A 10 -16.15 -24.11 -8.95
N ARG A 11 -15.12 -24.47 -8.18
CA ARG A 11 -14.61 -23.67 -7.07
C ARG A 11 -14.10 -22.32 -7.58
N ASN A 12 -14.32 -21.28 -6.79
CA ASN A 12 -13.90 -19.91 -7.12
C ASN A 12 -12.37 -19.80 -7.37
N GLU A 13 -11.57 -20.57 -6.63
CA GLU A 13 -10.12 -20.65 -6.81
C GLU A 13 -9.73 -21.07 -8.24
N GLU A 14 -10.44 -22.04 -8.82
CA GLU A 14 -10.20 -22.53 -10.17
C GLU A 14 -10.58 -21.47 -11.22
N ILE A 15 -11.65 -20.72 -10.97
CA ILE A 15 -12.06 -19.59 -11.83
C ILE A 15 -11.00 -18.48 -11.78
N ARG A 16 -10.51 -18.12 -10.59
CA ARG A 16 -9.44 -17.13 -10.42
C ARG A 16 -8.13 -17.58 -11.08
N ARG A 17 -7.79 -18.87 -11.00
CA ARG A 17 -6.64 -19.50 -11.67
C ARG A 17 -6.74 -19.37 -13.20
N ARG A 18 -7.88 -19.74 -13.79
CA ARG A 18 -8.12 -19.67 -15.24
C ARG A 18 -8.11 -18.24 -15.76
N THR A 19 -8.72 -17.32 -15.02
CA THR A 19 -8.83 -15.91 -15.41
C THR A 19 -7.52 -15.15 -15.14
N LYS A 20 -6.56 -15.75 -14.41
CA LYS A 20 -5.35 -15.10 -13.90
C LYS A 20 -5.66 -13.77 -13.19
N VAL A 21 -6.82 -13.73 -12.52
CA VAL A 21 -7.26 -12.53 -11.78
C VAL A 21 -6.29 -12.34 -10.63
N ASN A 22 -5.55 -11.24 -10.70
CA ASN A 22 -4.61 -10.89 -9.66
C ASN A 22 -5.36 -10.66 -8.35
N ASP A 23 -4.69 -10.92 -7.23
CA ASP A 23 -5.33 -10.74 -5.95
C ASP A 23 -5.71 -9.26 -5.72
N ILE A 24 -7.00 -9.02 -5.45
CA ILE A 24 -7.54 -7.66 -5.34
C ILE A 24 -6.91 -6.95 -4.15
N ALA A 25 -6.73 -7.65 -3.02
CA ALA A 25 -6.11 -7.06 -1.84
C ALA A 25 -4.65 -6.69 -2.13
N GLN A 26 -3.90 -7.55 -2.82
CA GLN A 26 -2.55 -7.22 -3.27
C GLN A 26 -2.51 -6.04 -4.24
N ARG A 27 -3.46 -5.97 -5.18
CA ARG A 27 -3.55 -4.86 -6.14
C ARG A 27 -3.87 -3.53 -5.47
N VAL A 28 -4.84 -3.53 -4.54
CA VAL A 28 -5.20 -2.36 -3.75
C VAL A 28 -4.03 -1.91 -2.89
N ALA A 29 -3.34 -2.83 -2.21
CA ALA A 29 -2.16 -2.52 -1.43
C ALA A 29 -1.06 -1.90 -2.31
N LYS A 30 -0.78 -2.48 -3.47
CA LYS A 30 0.22 -1.96 -4.42
C LYS A 30 -0.13 -0.53 -4.87
N LEU A 31 -1.38 -0.29 -5.29
CA LEU A 31 -1.84 1.03 -5.73
C LEU A 31 -1.75 2.06 -4.60
N LYS A 32 -2.14 1.68 -3.38
CA LYS A 32 -2.04 2.53 -2.19
C LYS A 32 -0.58 2.95 -1.93
N TRP A 33 0.35 2.01 -1.95
CA TRP A 33 1.77 2.30 -1.73
C TRP A 33 2.42 3.07 -2.88
N GLN A 34 2.02 2.81 -4.13
CA GLN A 34 2.46 3.61 -5.28
C GLN A 34 2.01 5.07 -5.16
N TRP A 35 0.75 5.31 -4.78
CA TRP A 35 0.25 6.65 -4.54
C TRP A 35 0.98 7.33 -3.37
N ALA A 36 1.15 6.63 -2.26
CA ALA A 36 1.87 7.16 -1.10
C ALA A 36 3.32 7.53 -1.43
N GLY A 37 4.02 6.69 -2.20
CA GLY A 37 5.38 6.98 -2.68
C GLY A 37 5.42 8.17 -3.64
N HIS A 38 4.45 8.29 -4.55
CA HIS A 38 4.34 9.42 -5.48
C HIS A 38 4.11 10.75 -4.75
N ILE A 39 3.25 10.76 -3.73
CA ILE A 39 2.99 11.97 -2.93
C ILE A 39 4.20 12.31 -2.04
N ALA A 40 4.88 11.32 -1.47
CA ALA A 40 6.06 11.53 -0.64
C ALA A 40 7.25 12.13 -1.39
N GLY A 41 7.38 11.86 -2.71
CA GLY A 41 8.43 12.42 -3.55
C GLY A 41 8.16 13.85 -4.04
N ARG A 42 6.98 14.42 -3.75
CA ARG A 42 6.66 15.80 -4.12
C ARG A 42 7.16 16.78 -3.06
N THR A 43 8.04 17.68 -3.45
CA THR A 43 8.60 18.76 -2.61
C THR A 43 7.83 20.07 -2.69
N ASP A 44 6.65 20.06 -3.30
CA ASP A 44 5.84 21.26 -3.59
C ASP A 44 5.02 21.79 -2.40
N GLY A 45 5.31 21.31 -1.18
CA GLY A 45 4.72 21.82 0.06
C GLY A 45 3.21 21.57 0.21
N ARG A 46 2.60 20.76 -0.67
CA ARG A 46 1.17 20.46 -0.62
C ARG A 46 0.80 19.64 0.61
N TRP A 47 -0.46 19.71 0.99
CA TRP A 47 -1.03 19.01 2.13
C TRP A 47 -0.72 17.50 2.16
N GLY A 48 -0.65 16.84 1.00
CA GLY A 48 -0.32 15.41 0.92
C GLY A 48 1.06 15.06 1.51
N PHE A 49 2.06 15.93 1.30
CA PHE A 49 3.38 15.77 1.92
C PHE A 49 3.32 15.97 3.43
N LYS A 50 2.61 17.03 3.88
CA LYS A 50 2.41 17.31 5.31
C LYS A 50 1.71 16.17 6.03
N VAL A 51 0.74 15.49 5.40
CA VAL A 51 0.05 14.33 5.95
C VAL A 51 0.98 13.11 6.06
N LEU A 52 1.89 12.91 5.10
CA LEU A 52 2.85 11.80 5.15
C LEU A 52 3.96 12.00 6.18
N GLU A 53 4.38 13.24 6.38
CA GLU A 53 5.31 13.60 7.46
C GLU A 53 4.61 13.80 8.80
N TRP A 54 3.27 13.84 8.81
CA TRP A 54 2.49 14.10 10.01
C TRP A 54 2.76 13.02 11.06
N GLN A 55 3.17 13.48 12.23
CA GLN A 55 3.34 12.64 13.41
C GLN A 55 2.23 12.97 14.41
N SER A 56 1.50 11.96 14.86
CA SER A 56 0.58 12.09 16.00
C SER A 56 1.39 12.15 17.30
N CYS A 57 2.15 13.23 17.50
CA CYS A 57 2.91 13.46 18.73
C CYS A 57 1.99 14.04 19.81
N THR A 58 1.09 13.22 20.34
CA THR A 58 0.32 13.56 21.54
C THR A 58 0.98 12.89 22.75
N GLY A 59 2.17 13.35 23.15
CA GLY A 59 2.86 12.80 24.33
C GLY A 59 4.34 13.16 24.44
N LYS A 60 4.88 13.12 25.68
CA LYS A 60 6.31 13.35 25.97
C LYS A 60 7.19 12.34 25.22
N ARG A 61 8.32 12.84 24.69
CA ARG A 61 9.31 12.11 23.89
C ARG A 61 9.83 10.87 24.64
N SER A 62 9.69 9.69 24.05
CA SER A 62 10.34 8.47 24.54
C SER A 62 11.85 8.57 24.36
N PHE A 63 12.62 8.29 25.41
CA PHE A 63 14.07 8.07 25.31
C PHE A 63 14.30 6.71 24.64
N GLY A 64 14.63 6.70 23.35
CA GLY A 64 14.86 5.47 22.58
C GLY A 64 14.51 5.60 21.10
N ARG A 65 13.92 4.55 20.53
CA ARG A 65 13.58 4.43 19.10
C ARG A 65 12.69 5.61 18.66
N LEU A 66 13.11 6.29 17.59
CA LEU A 66 12.35 7.39 17.00
C LEU A 66 10.95 6.91 16.56
N PRO A 67 9.91 7.76 16.70
CA PRO A 67 8.57 7.44 16.22
C PRO A 67 8.61 7.15 14.71
N THR A 68 8.14 5.97 14.31
CA THR A 68 8.08 5.57 12.90
C THR A 68 7.13 6.51 12.15
N ARG A 69 7.66 7.20 11.12
CA ARG A 69 6.86 8.03 10.22
C ARG A 69 6.27 7.15 9.13
N TRP A 70 5.17 7.58 8.51
CA TRP A 70 4.65 6.89 7.32
C TRP A 70 5.68 6.84 6.19
N THR A 71 6.53 7.87 6.08
CA THR A 71 7.71 7.87 5.21
C THR A 71 8.65 6.68 5.45
N ASP A 72 8.84 6.27 6.70
CA ASP A 72 9.71 5.14 7.05
C ASP A 72 9.07 3.79 6.66
N ASP A 73 7.75 3.69 6.74
CA ASP A 73 7.00 2.55 6.21
C ASP A 73 7.11 2.44 4.69
N ILE A 74 7.06 3.58 3.99
CA ILE A 74 7.26 3.64 2.54
C ILE A 74 8.69 3.19 2.19
N LYS A 75 9.72 3.65 2.92
CA LYS A 75 11.11 3.17 2.73
C LYS A 75 11.24 1.67 2.94
N ARG A 76 10.55 1.11 3.93
CA ARG A 76 10.56 -0.34 4.20
C ARG A 76 9.96 -1.15 3.05
N VAL A 77 8.91 -0.64 2.40
CA VAL A 77 8.24 -1.31 1.28
C VAL A 77 8.96 -1.06 -0.05
N ALA A 78 9.46 0.15 -0.29
CA ALA A 78 10.09 0.56 -1.54
C ALA A 78 11.61 0.29 -1.60
N GLY A 79 12.25 0.02 -0.45
CA GLY A 79 13.68 -0.25 -0.32
C GLY A 79 14.52 0.98 0.06
N SER A 80 15.76 0.73 0.52
CA SER A 80 16.69 1.74 1.06
C SER A 80 17.10 2.82 0.05
N ARG A 81 16.97 2.52 -1.24
CA ARG A 81 17.28 3.42 -2.35
C ARG A 81 16.14 4.40 -2.66
N TRP A 82 15.10 4.40 -1.83
CA TRP A 82 14.02 5.37 -1.87
C TRP A 82 14.54 6.74 -1.38
N LYS A 83 15.06 7.53 -2.33
CA LYS A 83 15.16 8.98 -2.35
C LYS A 83 15.73 9.44 -3.68
#